data_AF-A0A8C3MM46-F1
#
_entry.id   AF-A0A8C3MM46-F1
#
_cell.length_a   1.000
_cell.length_b   1.000
_cell.length_c   1.000
_cell.angle_alpha   90.00
_cell.angle_beta   90.00
_cell.angle_gamma   90.00
#
_symmetry.space_group_name_H-M   'P 1'
#
loop_
_entity.id
_entity.type
_entity.pdbx_description
1 polymer ?
#
loop_
_entity_poly.entity_id
_entity_poly.type
_entity_poly.pdbx_seq_one_letter_code
_entity_poly.pdbx_strand_id
1 'polypeptide(L)'
;CHEPRPGRGAAKASWAPGRVSPPLQISLQYYSSGGWHHTCGGSLIHRNWVMTAAHCVNNNLQYRVVAGEHNLYSNDGTEQVFSVSRIVVHPYYNSNNVAAGYDIALFRLSSSATLNSAVQLAVLPQEGTILPNNYPCYITGWGLTPQ
;
A
#
# COMPACT_ATOMS: atom_id res chain seq x y z
N CYS A 1 -12.13 -10.27 -0.44
CA CYS A 1 -12.05 -9.93 0.99
C CYS A 1 -13.04 -8.80 1.24
N HIS A 2 -14.23 -9.11 1.76
CA HIS A 2 -15.23 -8.08 2.06
C HIS A 2 -15.00 -7.63 3.50
N GLU A 3 -15.10 -6.33 3.79
CA GLU A 3 -15.31 -5.92 5.18
C GLU A 3 -16.66 -6.49 5.61
N PRO A 4 -16.70 -7.36 6.63
CA PRO A 4 -17.90 -8.08 6.97
C PRO A 4 -18.83 -7.15 7.75
N ARG A 5 -20.14 -7.36 7.54
CA ARG A 5 -21.17 -6.87 8.47
C ARG A 5 -20.79 -7.25 9.91
N PRO A 6 -21.23 -6.48 10.93
CA PRO A 6 -20.82 -6.69 12.32
C PRO A 6 -20.97 -8.16 12.72
N GLY A 7 -19.86 -8.82 13.08
CA GLY A 7 -19.88 -10.14 13.72
C GLY A 7 -19.05 -11.28 13.12
N ARG A 8 -18.40 -11.17 11.95
CA ARG A 8 -17.53 -12.26 11.44
C ARG A 8 -16.31 -11.75 10.68
N GLY A 9 -15.17 -11.66 11.38
CA GLY A 9 -14.03 -10.78 11.13
C GLY A 9 -13.20 -10.96 9.86
N ALA A 10 -12.82 -9.83 9.27
CA ALA A 10 -11.43 -9.65 8.84
C ALA A 10 -10.59 -9.57 10.13
N ALA A 11 -9.61 -10.46 10.29
CA ALA A 11 -8.71 -10.36 11.42
C ALA A 11 -7.81 -9.13 11.21
N LYS A 12 -7.98 -8.10 12.04
CA LYS A 12 -6.97 -7.05 12.17
C LYS A 12 -5.74 -7.70 12.80
N ALA A 13 -4.71 -7.95 11.99
CA ALA A 13 -3.43 -8.37 12.52
C ALA A 13 -2.79 -7.18 13.24
N SER A 14 -2.90 -7.13 14.56
CA SER A 14 -2.03 -6.30 15.38
C SER A 14 -0.69 -7.02 15.49
N TRP A 15 0.34 -6.46 14.87
CA TRP A 15 1.68 -7.06 14.88
C TRP A 15 2.34 -6.72 16.22
N ALA A 16 2.76 -7.76 16.94
CA ALA A 16 3.49 -7.60 18.21
C ALA A 16 4.80 -6.83 17.98
N PRO A 17 5.31 -6.10 19.00
CA PRO A 17 6.62 -5.46 18.94
C PRO A 17 7.71 -6.46 18.51
N GLY A 18 8.48 -6.12 17.49
CA GLY A 18 9.56 -6.97 16.96
C GLY A 18 9.18 -7.89 15.79
N ARG A 19 7.95 -7.80 15.26
CA ARG A 19 7.61 -8.41 13.95
C ARG A 19 7.63 -7.35 12.86
N VAL A 20 8.44 -7.57 11.82
CA VAL A 20 8.50 -6.73 10.63
C VAL A 20 7.10 -6.65 10.00
N SER A 21 6.71 -5.47 9.53
CA SER A 21 5.53 -5.29 8.67
C SER A 21 5.56 -6.29 7.52
N PRO A 22 4.41 -6.66 6.93
CA PRO A 22 4.41 -7.53 5.76
C PRO A 22 5.39 -7.00 4.72
N PRO A 23 6.36 -7.79 4.25
CA PRO A 23 7.49 -7.26 3.49
C PRO A 23 7.08 -6.71 2.11
N LEU A 24 5.86 -7.01 1.67
CA LEU A 24 5.23 -6.46 0.46
C LEU A 24 4.56 -5.10 0.67
N GLN A 25 4.28 -4.70 1.91
CA GLN A 25 3.61 -3.46 2.27
C GLN A 25 4.54 -2.27 2.03
N ILE A 26 4.00 -1.19 1.48
CA ILE A 26 4.69 0.10 1.42
C ILE A 26 3.90 1.19 2.13
N SER A 27 4.61 2.25 2.51
CA SER A 27 4.07 3.52 2.94
C SER A 27 4.18 4.52 1.79
N LEU A 28 3.04 4.96 1.25
CA LEU A 28 2.98 6.06 0.30
C LEU A 28 2.92 7.37 1.09
N GLN A 29 3.87 8.26 0.80
CA GLN A 29 4.01 9.51 1.52
C GLN A 29 4.01 10.69 0.54
N TYR A 30 3.48 11.82 0.99
CA TYR A 30 3.53 13.08 0.25
C TYR A 30 4.31 14.13 1.03
N TYR A 31 4.92 15.07 0.31
CA TYR A 31 5.63 16.19 0.90
C TYR A 31 4.68 17.36 1.18
N SER A 32 4.70 17.87 2.41
CA SER A 32 3.93 19.03 2.83
C SER A 32 4.54 19.68 4.06
N SER A 33 4.48 21.02 4.13
CA SER A 33 4.93 21.81 5.29
C SER A 33 6.34 21.48 5.79
N GLY A 34 7.28 21.20 4.88
CA GLY A 34 8.67 20.90 5.23
C GLY A 34 8.95 19.44 5.62
N GLY A 35 7.95 18.55 5.55
CA GLY A 35 8.08 17.15 5.97
C GLY A 35 7.35 16.17 5.06
N TRP A 36 7.60 14.88 5.31
CA TRP A 36 6.95 13.78 4.60
C TRP A 36 5.89 13.13 5.48
N HIS A 37 4.69 12.94 4.94
CA HIS A 37 3.53 12.45 5.68
C HIS A 37 2.97 11.21 5.01
N HIS A 38 2.70 10.16 5.78
CA HIS A 38 1.95 9.00 5.30
C HIS A 38 0.54 9.41 4.87
N THR A 39 0.10 8.90 3.73
CA THR A 39 -1.27 9.12 3.25
C THR A 39 -1.99 7.83 2.89
N CYS A 40 -1.29 6.85 2.33
CA CYS A 40 -1.89 5.61 1.87
C CYS A 40 -0.91 4.44 1.97
N GLY A 41 -1.45 3.23 1.96
CA GLY A 41 -0.68 2.02 1.73
C GLY A 41 -0.49 1.72 0.24
N GLY A 42 0.18 0.61 -0.02
CA GLY A 42 0.30 0.01 -1.34
C GLY A 42 1.05 -1.31 -1.25
N SER A 43 1.26 -1.95 -2.39
CA SER A 43 2.01 -3.20 -2.49
C SER A 43 3.10 -3.09 -3.55
N LEU A 44 4.31 -3.53 -3.20
CA LEU A 44 5.40 -3.66 -4.16
C LEU A 44 5.13 -4.89 -5.05
N ILE A 45 4.77 -4.68 -6.31
CA ILE A 45 4.41 -5.78 -7.24
C ILE A 45 5.55 -6.12 -8.21
N HIS A 46 6.50 -5.19 -8.36
CA HIS A 46 7.77 -5.40 -9.05
C HIS A 46 8.82 -4.56 -8.34
N ARG A 47 10.12 -4.85 -8.54
CA ARG A 47 11.22 -4.13 -7.83
C ARG A 47 11.15 -2.61 -8.00
N ASN A 48 10.54 -2.11 -9.05
CA ASN A 48 10.36 -0.68 -9.32
C ASN A 48 8.90 -0.29 -9.61
N TRP A 49 7.92 -1.13 -9.25
CA TRP A 49 6.50 -0.82 -9.40
C TRP A 49 5.72 -1.12 -8.13
N VAL A 50 4.94 -0.13 -7.71
CA VAL A 50 3.97 -0.21 -6.62
C VAL A 50 2.56 -0.12 -7.18
N MET A 51 1.68 -0.98 -6.67
CA MET A 51 0.25 -0.91 -6.87
C MET A 51 -0.40 -0.23 -5.66
N THR A 52 -1.31 0.71 -5.90
CA THR A 52 -2.07 1.43 -4.87
C THR A 52 -3.44 1.82 -5.41
N ALA A 53 -4.26 2.48 -4.60
CA ALA A 53 -5.56 2.98 -5.01
C ALA A 53 -5.43 4.28 -5.81
N ALA A 54 -6.30 4.49 -6.80
CA ALA A 54 -6.30 5.70 -7.61
C ALA A 54 -6.71 6.94 -6.80
N HIS A 55 -7.61 6.79 -5.83
CA HIS A 55 -8.05 7.90 -4.98
C HIS A 55 -6.94 8.48 -4.09
N CYS A 56 -5.83 7.76 -3.91
CA CYS A 56 -4.65 8.24 -3.20
C CYS A 56 -3.83 9.27 -4.00
N VAL A 57 -4.08 9.39 -5.31
CA VAL A 57 -3.30 10.22 -6.22
C VAL A 57 -3.89 11.63 -6.30
N ASN A 58 -3.04 12.62 -6.07
CA ASN A 58 -3.31 14.04 -6.26
C ASN A 58 -2.15 14.64 -7.06
N ASN A 59 -2.47 15.20 -8.24
CA ASN A 59 -1.48 15.71 -9.19
C ASN A 59 -0.66 16.91 -8.66
N ASN A 60 -1.10 17.55 -7.59
CA ASN A 60 -0.42 18.69 -6.97
C ASN A 60 0.57 18.28 -5.88
N LEU A 61 0.67 16.98 -5.56
CA LEU A 61 1.51 16.48 -4.49
C LEU A 61 2.78 15.82 -5.04
N GLN A 62 3.88 16.04 -4.34
CA GLN A 62 5.12 15.30 -4.54
C GLN A 62 5.08 14.04 -3.68
N TYR A 63 5.27 12.88 -4.31
CA TYR A 63 5.22 11.58 -3.63
C TYR A 63 6.59 10.93 -3.46
N ARG A 64 6.71 10.13 -2.39
CA ARG A 64 7.75 9.11 -2.22
C ARG A 64 7.13 7.81 -1.73
N VAL A 65 7.83 6.71 -1.95
CA VAL A 65 7.49 5.38 -1.45
C VAL A 65 8.55 4.95 -0.45
N VAL A 66 8.11 4.41 0.69
CA VAL A 66 8.98 3.74 1.67
C VAL A 66 8.60 2.28 1.75
N ALA A 67 9.54 1.39 1.40
CA ALA A 67 9.41 -0.06 1.56
C ALA A 67 10.22 -0.53 2.77
N GLY A 68 9.83 -1.63 3.41
CA GLY A 68 10.52 -2.12 4.62
C GLY A 68 10.26 -1.26 5.86
N GLU A 69 9.19 -0.47 5.83
CA GLU A 69 8.72 0.40 6.90
C GLU A 69 7.93 -0.39 7.95
N HIS A 70 8.16 -0.09 9.23
CA HIS A 70 7.42 -0.66 10.34
C HIS A 70 6.85 0.39 11.28
N ASN A 71 7.69 1.29 11.80
CA ASN A 71 7.26 2.43 12.59
C ASN A 71 7.46 3.76 11.84
N LEU A 72 6.36 4.34 11.36
CA LEU A 72 6.34 5.60 10.59
C LEU A 72 7.04 6.80 11.26
N TYR A 73 7.32 6.72 12.56
CA TYR A 73 7.94 7.78 13.35
C TYR A 73 9.36 7.47 13.81
N SER A 74 9.92 6.32 13.38
CA SER A 74 11.25 5.85 13.70
C SER A 74 11.97 5.43 12.41
N ASN A 75 13.30 5.31 12.47
CA ASN A 75 14.08 4.66 11.44
C ASN A 75 14.56 3.33 12.02
N ASP A 76 13.98 2.24 11.55
CA ASP A 76 14.23 0.88 12.04
C ASP A 76 15.43 0.23 11.32
N GLY A 77 15.99 0.89 10.30
CA GLY A 77 17.20 0.49 9.57
C GLY A 77 16.92 -0.47 8.40
N THR A 78 15.65 -0.78 8.13
CA THR A 78 15.20 -1.66 7.04
C THR A 78 14.60 -0.90 5.85
N GLU A 79 14.35 0.39 6.03
CA GLU A 79 13.63 1.25 5.11
C GLU A 79 14.42 1.53 3.84
N GLN A 80 13.74 1.41 2.71
CA GLN A 80 14.23 1.85 1.41
C GLN A 80 13.31 2.94 0.89
N VAL A 81 13.88 4.13 0.68
CA VAL A 81 13.13 5.33 0.28
C VAL A 81 13.33 5.61 -1.21
N PHE A 82 12.22 5.75 -1.94
CA PHE A 82 12.21 5.94 -3.38
C PHE A 82 11.41 7.17 -3.77
N SER A 83 11.97 8.01 -4.64
CA SER A 83 11.16 9.00 -5.36
C SER A 83 10.31 8.32 -6.45
N VAL A 84 9.20 8.96 -6.80
CA VAL A 84 8.27 8.45 -7.82
C VAL A 84 8.61 9.07 -9.17
N SER A 85 8.94 8.23 -10.16
CA SER A 85 9.32 8.68 -11.52
C SER A 85 8.12 8.80 -12.46
N ARG A 86 7.05 8.02 -12.22
CA ARG A 86 5.83 8.05 -13.03
C ARG A 86 4.65 7.53 -12.21
N ILE A 87 3.50 8.15 -12.39
CA ILE A 87 2.21 7.69 -11.86
C ILE A 87 1.31 7.35 -13.05
N VAL A 88 0.65 6.20 -12.99
CA VAL A 88 -0.30 5.72 -14.00
C VAL A 88 -1.61 5.38 -13.30
N VAL A 89 -2.58 6.28 -13.39
CA VAL A 89 -3.95 6.05 -12.90
C VAL A 89 -4.74 5.28 -13.96
N HIS A 90 -5.58 4.34 -13.53
CA HIS A 90 -6.44 3.61 -14.47
C HIS A 90 -7.32 4.58 -15.28
N PRO A 91 -7.39 4.48 -16.62
CA PRO A 91 -8.06 5.47 -17.47
C PRO A 91 -9.58 5.59 -17.24
N TYR A 92 -10.19 4.56 -16.65
CA TYR A 92 -11.62 4.56 -16.29
C TYR A 92 -11.90 4.91 -14.82
N TYR A 93 -10.87 5.25 -14.04
CA TYR A 93 -11.10 5.78 -12.70
C TYR A 93 -11.82 7.13 -12.77
N ASN A 94 -12.87 7.29 -11.97
CA ASN A 94 -13.61 8.55 -11.84
C ASN A 94 -13.69 8.93 -10.37
N SER A 95 -13.00 10.00 -9.98
CA SER A 95 -12.98 10.49 -8.59
C SER A 95 -14.36 10.95 -8.09
N ASN A 96 -15.28 11.32 -8.99
CA ASN A 96 -16.65 11.70 -8.65
C ASN A 96 -17.59 10.49 -8.53
N ASN A 97 -17.13 9.28 -8.87
CA ASN A 97 -17.90 8.05 -8.78
C ASN A 97 -16.99 6.85 -8.47
N VAL A 98 -16.42 6.84 -7.26
CA VAL A 98 -15.55 5.74 -6.79
C VAL A 98 -16.27 4.39 -6.81
N ALA A 99 -17.60 4.38 -6.63
CA ALA A 99 -18.42 3.17 -6.67
C ALA A 99 -18.46 2.50 -8.06
N ALA A 100 -18.12 3.21 -9.14
CA ALA A 100 -17.97 2.62 -10.48
C ALA A 100 -16.72 1.74 -10.62
N GLY A 101 -15.85 1.69 -9.61
CA GLY A 101 -14.66 0.85 -9.59
C GLY A 101 -13.44 1.52 -10.23
N TYR A 102 -12.52 0.68 -10.75
CA TYR A 102 -11.25 1.11 -11.34
C TYR A 102 -10.35 1.94 -10.41
N ASP A 103 -10.54 1.81 -9.10
CA ASP A 103 -9.76 2.52 -8.09
C ASP A 103 -8.38 1.87 -7.91
N ILE A 104 -7.56 1.96 -8.95
CA ILE A 104 -6.23 1.38 -9.05
C ILE A 104 -5.28 2.34 -9.77
N ALA A 105 -4.08 2.48 -9.21
CA ALA A 105 -2.98 3.23 -9.81
C ALA A 105 -1.65 2.49 -9.63
N LEU A 106 -0.73 2.72 -10.57
CA LEU A 106 0.62 2.19 -10.55
C LEU A 106 1.64 3.32 -10.42
N PHE A 107 2.58 3.14 -9.50
CA PHE A 107 3.68 4.07 -9.24
C PHE A 107 4.98 3.42 -9.69
N ARG A 108 5.70 4.04 -10.63
CA ARG A 108 7.04 3.63 -11.04
C ARG A 108 8.07 4.32 -10.15
N LEU A 109 8.87 3.53 -9.45
CA LEU A 109 9.96 4.03 -8.61
C LEU A 109 11.13 4.52 -9.47
N SER A 110 11.88 5.50 -8.97
CA SER A 110 13.08 6.04 -9.65
C SER A 110 14.24 5.05 -9.72
N SER A 111 14.28 4.07 -8.82
CA SER A 111 15.25 2.98 -8.79
C SER A 111 14.58 1.66 -8.36
N SER A 112 15.30 0.55 -8.51
CA SER A 112 14.79 -0.78 -8.12
C SER A 112 15.09 -1.06 -6.65
N ALA A 113 14.08 -1.54 -5.93
CA ALA A 113 14.22 -2.03 -4.58
C ALA A 113 15.15 -3.26 -4.52
N THR A 114 15.87 -3.35 -3.40
CA THR A 114 16.67 -4.52 -3.04
C THR A 114 15.81 -5.44 -2.20
N LEU A 115 15.52 -6.64 -2.70
CA LEU A 115 14.66 -7.59 -1.99
C LEU A 115 15.45 -8.24 -0.84
N ASN A 116 14.80 -8.37 0.31
CA ASN A 116 15.36 -8.95 1.54
C ASN A 116 14.22 -9.44 2.45
N SER A 117 14.50 -9.67 3.74
CA SER A 117 13.50 -10.11 4.71
C SER A 117 12.41 -9.06 5.02
N ALA A 118 12.71 -7.77 4.82
CA ALA A 118 11.79 -6.66 5.05
C ALA A 118 11.13 -6.12 3.78
N VAL A 119 11.68 -6.45 2.60
CA VAL A 119 11.17 -5.99 1.30
C VAL A 119 11.03 -7.17 0.34
N GLN A 120 9.79 -7.51 -0.01
CA GLN A 120 9.43 -8.57 -0.94
C GLN A 120 8.36 -8.12 -1.93
N LEU A 121 8.19 -8.90 -3.01
CA LEU A 121 7.15 -8.64 -4.00
C LEU A 121 5.85 -9.33 -3.59
N ALA A 122 4.73 -8.63 -3.73
CA ALA A 122 3.41 -9.22 -3.66
C ALA A 122 3.17 -10.14 -4.86
N VAL A 123 2.61 -11.32 -4.60
CA VAL A 123 2.15 -12.23 -5.65
C VAL A 123 0.75 -11.78 -6.08
N LEU A 124 0.58 -11.53 -7.37
CA LEU A 124 -0.72 -11.21 -7.95
C LEU A 124 -1.53 -12.49 -8.19
N PRO A 125 -2.85 -12.47 -7.98
CA PRO A 125 -3.70 -13.60 -8.31
C PRO A 125 -3.69 -13.85 -9.82
N GLN A 126 -3.98 -15.09 -10.23
CA GLN A 126 -4.24 -15.39 -11.63
C GLN A 126 -5.49 -14.64 -12.11
N GLU A 127 -5.49 -14.25 -13.38
CA GLU A 127 -6.64 -13.58 -13.98
C GLU A 127 -7.92 -14.40 -13.80
N GLY A 128 -9.02 -13.74 -13.45
CA GLY A 128 -10.31 -14.38 -13.22
C GLY A 128 -10.43 -15.17 -11.90
N THR A 129 -9.40 -15.15 -11.03
CA THR A 129 -9.50 -15.80 -9.71
C THR A 129 -10.62 -15.17 -8.87
N ILE A 130 -11.59 -15.99 -8.48
CA ILE A 130 -12.66 -15.62 -7.55
C ILE A 130 -12.46 -16.41 -6.26
N LEU A 131 -12.25 -15.70 -5.15
CA LEU A 131 -12.13 -16.33 -3.84
C LEU A 131 -13.51 -16.81 -3.36
N PRO A 132 -13.58 -17.98 -2.68
CA PRO A 132 -14.82 -18.43 -2.09
C PRO A 132 -15.27 -17.48 -0.97
N ASN A 133 -16.56 -17.52 -0.65
CA ASN A 133 -17.08 -16.78 0.49
C ASN A 133 -16.36 -17.20 1.78
N ASN A 134 -16.14 -16.24 2.68
CA ASN A 134 -15.39 -16.42 3.93
C ASN A 134 -13.92 -16.90 3.77
N TYR A 135 -13.31 -16.72 2.59
CA TYR A 135 -11.88 -16.96 2.44
C TYR A 135 -11.08 -16.06 3.40
N PRO A 136 -10.15 -16.63 4.19
CA PRO A 136 -9.39 -15.85 5.17
C PRO A 136 -8.45 -14.87 4.46
N CYS A 137 -8.57 -13.59 4.80
CA CYS A 137 -7.67 -12.52 4.32
C CYS A 137 -7.19 -11.68 5.50
N TYR A 138 -6.03 -11.05 5.33
CA TYR A 138 -5.49 -10.06 6.26
C TYR A 138 -5.43 -8.69 5.61
N ILE A 139 -5.71 -7.65 6.38
CA ILE A 139 -5.54 -6.25 5.98
C ILE A 139 -4.43 -5.67 6.85
N THR A 140 -3.49 -4.95 6.23
CA THR A 140 -2.32 -4.38 6.88
C THR A 140 -2.13 -2.93 6.48
N GLY A 141 -1.62 -2.12 7.40
CA GLY A 141 -1.36 -0.70 7.17
C GLY A 141 -1.39 0.09 8.48
N TRP A 142 -1.16 1.40 8.37
CA TRP A 142 -1.13 2.35 9.49
C TRP A 142 -2.39 3.22 9.55
N GLY A 143 -3.48 2.74 8.97
CA GLY A 143 -4.77 3.44 9.01
C GLY A 143 -5.33 3.53 10.42
N LEU A 144 -6.22 4.50 10.63
CA LEU A 144 -6.89 4.71 11.92
C LEU A 144 -7.54 3.42 12.42
N THR A 145 -7.14 2.97 13.60
CA THR A 145 -7.88 1.92 14.32
C THR A 145 -9.04 2.59 15.05
N PRO A 146 -10.29 2.08 14.94
CA PRO A 146 -11.34 2.43 15.88
C PRO A 146 -10.82 2.18 17.30
N GLN A 147 -10.92 3.18 18.17
CA GLN A 147 -10.70 3.02 19.60
C GLN A 147 -11.77 2.11 20.20
#